data_AF-A0A920SMU0-F1
#
_entry.id   AF-A0A920SMU0-F1
#
_cell.length_a   1.000
_cell.length_b   1.000
_cell.length_c   1.000
_cell.angle_alpha   90.00
_cell.angle_beta   90.00
_cell.angle_gamma   90.00
#
_symmetry.space_group_name_H-M   'P 1'
#
loop_
_entity.id
_entity.type
_entity.pdbx_description
1 polymer ?
#
loop_
_entity_poly.entity_id
_entity_poly.type
_entity_poly.pdbx_seq_one_letter_code
_entity_poly.pdbx_strand_id
1 'polypeptide(L)' 'MGCDTVGDALLEWSGWLFVLGILVFSGSLYILVLTGQRWLGAVTPLGGLALILGWVLLASAVFRA' A
#
# COMPACT_ATOMS: atom_id res chain seq x y z
N MET A 1 11.31 26.86 -6.23
CA MET A 1 12.10 26.06 -5.27
C MET A 1 11.12 25.46 -4.27
N GLY A 2 10.42 24.39 -4.66
CA GLY A 2 9.23 23.92 -3.93
C GLY A 2 8.26 23.05 -4.75
N CYS A 3 8.58 22.73 -6.02
CA CYS A 3 7.81 21.75 -6.80
C CYS A 3 8.33 20.33 -6.53
N ASP A 4 9.62 20.26 -6.29
CA ASP A 4 10.50 19.15 -5.95
C ASP A 4 10.06 18.41 -4.68
N THR A 5 9.83 19.13 -3.57
CA THR A 5 9.45 18.54 -2.27
C THR A 5 8.14 17.76 -2.30
N VAL A 6 7.20 18.16 -3.18
CA VAL A 6 5.92 17.46 -3.31
C VAL A 6 6.12 16.13 -4.03
N GLY A 7 6.96 16.07 -5.05
CA GLY A 7 7.30 14.81 -5.73
C GLY A 7 7.97 13.81 -4.78
N ASP A 8 8.95 14.28 -3.99
CA ASP A 8 9.64 13.46 -2.98
C ASP A 8 8.68 12.88 -1.94
N ALA A 9 7.76 13.71 -1.43
CA ALA A 9 6.75 13.25 -0.48
C ALA A 9 5.82 12.20 -1.09
N LEU A 10 5.33 12.38 -2.33
CA LEU A 10 4.47 11.37 -2.98
C LEU A 10 5.18 10.02 -3.15
N LEU A 11 6.48 10.04 -3.51
CA LEU A 11 7.31 8.85 -3.63
C LEU A 11 7.50 8.14 -2.27
N GLU A 12 7.79 8.90 -1.22
CA GLU A 12 7.94 8.36 0.13
C GLU A 12 6.63 7.70 0.62
N TRP A 13 5.50 8.41 0.51
CA TRP A 13 4.18 7.89 0.89
C TRP A 13 3.77 6.67 0.06
N SER A 14 4.09 6.66 -1.24
CA SER A 14 3.89 5.49 -2.11
C SER A 14 4.66 4.28 -1.61
N GLY A 15 5.94 4.44 -1.28
CA GLY A 15 6.78 3.37 -0.74
C GLY A 15 6.21 2.78 0.55
N TRP A 16 5.78 3.64 1.49
CA TRP A 16 5.15 3.20 2.74
C TRP A 16 3.83 2.46 2.51
N LEU A 17 2.99 2.95 1.59
CA LEU A 17 1.73 2.29 1.20
C LEU A 17 1.97 0.89 0.62
N PHE A 18 3.03 0.73 -0.17
CA PHE A 18 3.44 -0.58 -0.67
C PHE A 18 3.88 -1.53 0.45
N VAL A 19 4.78 -1.09 1.32
CA VAL A 19 5.29 -1.93 2.42
C VAL A 19 4.15 -2.33 3.37
N LEU A 20 3.34 -1.38 3.82
CA LEU A 20 2.20 -1.65 4.69
C LEU A 20 1.15 -2.52 3.99
N GLY A 21 0.85 -2.23 2.73
CA GLY A 21 -0.09 -3.01 1.93
C GLY A 21 0.34 -4.46 1.77
N ILE A 22 1.61 -4.72 1.45
CA ILE A 22 2.18 -6.08 1.35
C ILE A 22 2.10 -6.79 2.69
N LEU A 23 2.56 -6.16 3.78
CA LEU A 23 2.57 -6.78 5.11
C LEU A 23 1.16 -7.16 5.56
N VAL A 24 0.19 -6.26 5.41
CA VAL A 24 -1.21 -6.51 5.80
C VAL A 24 -1.84 -7.56 4.89
N PHE A 25 -1.64 -7.47 3.58
CA PHE A 25 -2.22 -8.41 2.61
C PHE A 25 -1.66 -9.83 2.79
N SER A 26 -0.34 -9.98 2.67
CA SER A 26 0.32 -11.29 2.81
C SER A 26 0.21 -11.83 4.23
N GLY A 27 0.36 -10.99 5.25
CA GLY A 27 0.22 -11.39 6.65
C GLY A 27 -1.18 -11.92 6.97
N SER A 28 -2.23 -11.24 6.50
CA SER A 28 -3.62 -11.71 6.69
C SER A 28 -3.87 -13.06 6.02
N LEU A 29 -3.33 -13.30 4.82
CA LEU A 29 -3.44 -14.60 4.14
C LEU A 29 -2.69 -15.71 4.89
N TYR A 30 -1.49 -15.43 5.38
CA TYR A 30 -0.74 -16.39 6.20
C TYR A 30 -1.52 -16.78 7.46
N ILE A 31 -2.02 -15.80 8.20
CA ILE A 31 -2.80 -16.08 9.41
C ILE A 31 -4.10 -16.83 9.05
N LEU A 32 -4.79 -16.45 7.97
CA LEU A 32 -6.01 -17.13 7.53
C LEU A 32 -5.75 -18.61 7.20
N VAL A 33 -4.65 -18.92 6.52
CA VAL A 33 -4.27 -20.30 6.19
C VAL A 33 -3.85 -21.08 7.45
N LEU A 34 -3.09 -20.46 8.35
CA LEU A 34 -2.60 -21.09 9.58
C LEU A 34 -3.69 -21.33 10.64
N THR A 35 -4.64 -20.40 10.77
CA THR A 35 -5.66 -20.41 11.83
C THR A 35 -7.05 -20.83 11.35
N GLY A 36 -7.29 -20.81 10.04
CA GLY A 36 -8.61 -21.05 9.45
C GLY A 36 -9.64 -19.93 9.74
N GLN A 37 -9.22 -18.82 10.34
CA GLN A 37 -10.11 -17.73 10.73
C GLN A 37 -10.53 -16.89 9.51
N ARG A 38 -11.70 -17.22 8.95
CA ARG A 38 -12.22 -16.63 7.70
C ARG A 38 -12.49 -15.12 7.80
N TRP A 39 -12.73 -14.60 9.00
CA TRP A 39 -12.96 -13.16 9.19
C TRP A 39 -11.72 -12.30 8.90
N LEU A 40 -10.51 -12.85 9.04
CA LEU A 40 -9.28 -12.18 8.64
C LEU A 40 -9.19 -11.96 7.13
N GLY A 41 -10.00 -12.69 6.35
CA GLY A 41 -10.20 -12.41 4.93
C GLY A 41 -10.76 -10.99 4.71
N ALA A 42 -11.56 -10.44 5.64
CA ALA A 42 -12.06 -9.07 5.54
C ALA A 42 -10.96 -8.00 5.77
N VAL A 43 -9.80 -8.39 6.31
CA VAL A 43 -8.62 -7.52 6.47
C VAL A 43 -7.79 -7.48 5.17
N THR A 44 -7.83 -8.52 4.35
CA THR A 44 -7.12 -8.54 3.05
C THR A 44 -7.50 -7.41 2.07
N PRO A 45 -8.77 -6.97 1.90
CA PRO A 45 -9.08 -5.84 1.03
C PRO A 45 -8.49 -4.51 1.52
N LEU A 46 -8.24 -4.34 2.83
CA LEU A 46 -7.54 -3.16 3.35
C LEU A 46 -6.08 -3.10 2.88
N GLY A 47 -5.38 -4.23 2.90
CA GLY A 47 -4.02 -4.33 2.34
C GLY A 47 -4.00 -4.08 0.83
N GLY A 48 -4.96 -4.63 0.09
CA GLY A 48 -5.13 -4.37 -1.34
C GLY A 48 -5.42 -2.91 -1.67
N LEU A 49 -6.27 -2.24 -0.87
CA LEU A 49 -6.55 -0.80 -1.01
C LEU A 49 -5.29 0.05 -0.79
N ALA A 50 -4.46 -0.29 0.20
CA ALA A 50 -3.19 0.39 0.41
C ALA A 50 -2.25 0.24 -0.79
N LEU A 51 -2.20 -0.94 -1.42
CA LEU A 51 -1.43 -1.15 -2.66
C LEU A 51 -1.95 -0.32 -3.83
N ILE A 52 -3.28 -0.25 -4.02
CA ILE A 52 -3.90 0.57 -5.06
C ILE A 52 -3.55 2.05 -4.86
N LEU A 53 -3.68 2.56 -3.63
CA LEU A 53 -3.31 3.93 -3.29
C LEU A 53 -1.80 4.16 -3.54
N GLY A 54 -0.94 3.22 -3.16
CA GLY A 54 0.51 3.28 -3.43
C GLY A 54 0.82 3.46 -4.91
N TRP A 55 0.14 2.71 -5.79
CA TRP A 55 0.25 2.86 -7.25
C TRP A 55 -0.27 4.20 -7.77
N VAL A 56 -1.38 4.70 -7.22
CA VAL A 56 -1.92 6.02 -7.60
C VAL A 56 -0.94 7.15 -7.22
N LEU A 57 -0.35 7.09 -6.03
CA LEU A 57 0.67 8.06 -5.60
C LEU A 57 1.94 7.96 -6.45
N LEU A 58 2.40 6.74 -6.77
CA LEU A 58 3.56 6.55 -7.65
C LEU A 58 3.31 7.14 -9.05
N ALA A 59 2.16 6.82 -9.65
CA ALA A 59 1.78 7.31 -10.96
C ALA A 59 1.69 8.85 -10.97
N SER A 60 1.07 9.44 -9.96
CA SER A 60 0.96 10.91 -9.85
C SER A 60 2.28 11.60 -9.58
N ALA A 61 3.23 10.97 -8.86
CA ALA A 61 4.60 11.46 -8.76
C ALA A 61 5.30 11.45 -10.13
N VAL A 62 5.15 10.37 -10.90
CA VAL A 62 5.75 10.23 -12.25
C VAL A 62 5.14 11.19 -13.27
N PHE A 63 3.81 11.37 -13.28
CA PHE A 63 3.15 12.30 -14.21
C PHE A 63 3.42 13.77 -13.88
N ARG A 64 3.96 14.06 -12.70
CA ARG A 64 4.27 15.40 -12.21
C ARG A 64 5.78 15.70 -12.22
N ALA A 65 6.61 14.69 -12.46
CA ALA A 65 8.03 14.81 -12.74
C ALA A 65 8.26 15.19 -14.21
#